data_AF-A0A931X7W3-F1
#
_entry.id   AF-A0A931X7W3-F1
#
_cell.length_a   1.000
_cell.length_b   1.000
_cell.length_c   1.000
_cell.angle_alpha   90.00
_cell.angle_beta   90.00
_cell.angle_gamma   90.00
#
_symmetry.space_group_name_H-M   'P 1'
#
loop_
_entity.id
_entity.type
_entity.pdbx_description
1 polymer ?
#
loop_
_entity_poly.entity_id
_entity_poly.type
_entity_poly.pdbx_seq_one_letter_code
_entity_poly.pdbx_strand_id
1 'polypeptide(L)'
;MEDLQVPIKLGISKADLRFEAGFPKPEFGLFRDVAALLDHLYRHLEPYGLRLTDIRVERGTGTVGDQHILLYLFNYSVVVRVRVERIEVTCSDLPQELVRGFTAAVLDVLRSVKSYRSDLSFRTYAIVIGLHAKLEGHSVREYLARFVANAPEGLGPATGSGAVFYFGTEADRLLSTVTADVSAVVPDGLFVRVHAVWDAGRVVGDALPMAADSFLRQALESLGLQLPV
;
A
#
# COMPACT_ATOMS: atom_id res chain seq x y z
N MET A 1 -8.74 34.00 9.85
CA MET A 1 -9.59 33.80 8.67
C MET A 1 -9.64 32.30 8.41
N GLU A 2 -10.45 31.63 9.22
CA GLU A 2 -10.79 30.22 9.05
C GLU A 2 -12.03 30.17 8.15
N ASP A 3 -11.83 30.25 6.83
CA ASP A 3 -12.82 29.63 5.95
C ASP A 3 -12.55 28.14 6.05
N LEU A 4 -13.37 27.45 6.84
CA LEU A 4 -13.48 26.00 6.82
C LEU A 4 -13.92 25.61 5.40
N GLN A 5 -12.96 25.43 4.51
CA GLN A 5 -13.22 24.95 3.16
C GLN A 5 -13.94 23.61 3.28
N VAL A 6 -15.14 23.56 2.70
CA VAL A 6 -15.91 22.32 2.58
C VAL A 6 -14.99 21.28 1.93
N PRO A 7 -14.82 20.09 2.54
CA PRO A 7 -13.95 19.06 1.99
C PRO A 7 -14.32 18.73 0.54
N ILE A 8 -13.32 18.64 -0.32
CA ILE A 8 -13.49 18.31 -1.73
C ILE A 8 -13.65 16.79 -1.83
N LYS A 9 -14.77 16.34 -2.41
CA LYS A 9 -15.02 14.92 -2.61
C LYS A 9 -14.15 14.37 -3.74
N LEU A 10 -13.55 13.21 -3.49
CA LEU A 10 -12.77 12.46 -4.47
C LEU A 10 -13.66 11.47 -5.22
N GLY A 11 -13.74 11.62 -6.55
CA GLY A 11 -14.23 10.57 -7.44
C GLY A 11 -13.08 9.62 -7.81
N ILE A 12 -12.86 8.59 -6.98
CA ILE A 12 -11.77 7.61 -7.21
C ILE A 12 -12.02 6.89 -8.53
N SER A 13 -11.11 7.08 -9.48
CA SER A 13 -11.16 6.45 -10.80
C SER A 13 -10.24 5.24 -10.90
N LYS A 14 -9.14 5.25 -10.12
CA LYS A 14 -8.22 4.12 -9.99
C LYS A 14 -7.53 4.17 -8.64
N ALA A 15 -7.27 3.01 -8.05
CA ALA A 15 -6.44 2.89 -6.86
C ALA A 15 -5.43 1.74 -7.02
N ASP A 16 -4.26 1.90 -6.43
CA ASP A 16 -3.28 0.83 -6.27
C ASP A 16 -2.82 0.76 -4.82
N LEU A 17 -2.43 -0.44 -4.38
CA LEU A 17 -2.00 -0.67 -3.01
C LEU A 17 -0.80 -1.62 -2.99
N ARG A 18 0.23 -1.23 -2.26
CA ARG A 18 1.37 -2.08 -1.93
C ARG A 18 1.50 -2.19 -0.42
N PHE A 19 1.56 -3.40 0.08
CA PHE A 19 1.81 -3.73 1.46
C PHE A 19 3.12 -4.51 1.59
N GLU A 20 3.88 -4.22 2.63
CA GLU A 20 5.07 -4.98 3.01
C GLU A 20 5.10 -5.28 4.50
N ALA A 21 5.53 -6.49 4.84
CA ALA A 21 5.86 -6.88 6.20
C ALA A 21 7.32 -7.32 6.27
N GLY A 22 8.17 -6.49 6.87
CA GLY A 22 9.60 -6.73 6.99
C GLY A 22 9.94 -7.58 8.21
N PHE A 23 10.86 -8.53 8.06
CA PHE A 23 11.40 -9.27 9.19
C PHE A 23 12.51 -8.46 9.90
N PRO A 24 12.80 -8.70 11.18
CA PRO A 24 13.91 -8.06 11.89
C PRO A 24 15.29 -8.37 11.29
N LYS A 25 15.43 -9.54 10.67
CA LYS A 25 16.62 -10.06 9.98
C LYS A 25 16.17 -11.01 8.86
N PRO A 26 17.03 -11.35 7.88
CA PRO A 26 16.69 -12.36 6.88
C PRO A 26 16.39 -13.74 7.54
N GLU A 27 15.24 -14.30 7.24
CA GLU A 27 14.75 -15.60 7.70
C GLU A 27 15.13 -16.70 6.70
N PHE A 28 16.42 -17.03 6.60
CA PHE A 28 16.90 -18.08 5.68
C PHE A 28 16.25 -19.46 5.93
N GLY A 29 15.81 -19.72 7.16
CA GLY A 29 15.07 -20.93 7.51
C GLY A 29 13.65 -20.99 6.96
N LEU A 30 13.11 -19.91 6.40
CA LEU A 30 11.76 -19.85 5.85
C LEU A 30 11.57 -20.88 4.72
N PHE A 31 12.59 -21.05 3.86
CA PHE A 31 12.55 -21.99 2.74
C PHE A 31 13.18 -23.35 3.03
N ARG A 32 13.43 -23.70 4.31
CA ARG A 32 13.97 -25.02 4.67
C ARG A 32 13.03 -26.15 4.30
N ASP A 33 11.72 -25.94 4.49
CA ASP A 33 10.65 -26.84 4.08
C ASP A 33 9.63 -26.09 3.20
N VAL A 34 9.98 -25.94 1.92
CA VAL A 34 9.14 -25.24 0.94
C VAL A 34 7.78 -25.91 0.79
N ALA A 35 7.71 -27.24 0.90
CA ALA A 35 6.46 -27.98 0.73
C ALA A 35 5.46 -27.63 1.85
N ALA A 36 5.92 -27.63 3.10
CA ALA A 36 5.10 -27.23 4.24
C ALA A 36 4.68 -25.74 4.15
N LEU A 37 5.60 -24.84 3.78
CA LEU A 37 5.25 -23.43 3.59
C LEU A 37 4.17 -23.23 2.51
N LEU A 38 4.29 -23.94 1.38
CA LEU A 38 3.29 -23.88 0.30
C LEU A 38 1.94 -24.46 0.72
N ASP A 39 1.91 -25.55 1.50
CA ASP A 39 0.67 -26.12 2.04
C ASP A 39 -0.05 -25.13 2.97
N HIS A 40 0.68 -24.45 3.85
CA HIS A 40 0.12 -23.39 4.70
C HIS A 40 -0.45 -22.23 3.88
N LEU A 41 0.32 -21.72 2.90
CA LEU A 41 -0.09 -20.61 2.04
C LEU A 41 -1.32 -20.98 1.21
N TYR A 42 -1.33 -22.18 0.63
CA TYR A 42 -2.44 -22.66 -0.17
C TYR A 42 -3.73 -22.74 0.63
N ARG A 43 -3.72 -23.38 1.80
CA ARG A 43 -4.92 -23.51 2.66
C ARG A 43 -5.53 -22.17 3.05
N HIS A 44 -4.70 -21.17 3.33
CA HIS A 44 -5.19 -19.84 3.72
C HIS A 44 -5.64 -19.00 2.54
N LEU A 45 -5.10 -19.26 1.34
CA LEU A 45 -5.34 -18.42 0.16
C LEU A 45 -6.28 -19.03 -0.89
N GLU A 46 -6.59 -20.32 -0.78
CA GLU A 46 -7.62 -20.99 -1.58
C GLU A 46 -8.98 -20.27 -1.52
N PRO A 47 -9.48 -19.76 -0.36
CA PRO A 47 -10.73 -19.00 -0.31
C PRO A 47 -10.71 -17.72 -1.16
N TYR A 48 -9.53 -17.17 -1.47
CA TYR A 48 -9.36 -16.01 -2.36
C TYR A 48 -9.13 -16.42 -3.82
N GLY A 49 -9.28 -17.71 -4.15
CA GLY A 49 -9.19 -18.25 -5.51
C GLY A 49 -7.79 -18.69 -5.92
N LEU A 50 -6.83 -18.82 -4.99
CA LEU A 50 -5.50 -19.33 -5.32
C LEU A 50 -5.58 -20.78 -5.84
N ARG A 51 -4.97 -21.06 -6.98
CA ARG A 51 -4.80 -22.41 -7.52
C ARG A 51 -3.33 -22.81 -7.53
N LEU A 52 -3.05 -24.11 -7.61
CA LEU A 52 -1.68 -24.61 -7.68
C LEU A 52 -0.91 -24.08 -8.90
N THR A 53 -1.60 -23.82 -10.01
CA THR A 53 -1.02 -23.22 -11.23
C THR A 53 -0.57 -21.77 -11.04
N ASP A 54 -1.05 -21.11 -9.98
CA ASP A 54 -0.81 -19.70 -9.69
C ASP A 54 0.36 -19.51 -8.71
N ILE A 55 1.01 -20.60 -8.31
CA ILE A 55 2.14 -20.65 -7.40
C ILE A 55 3.43 -20.85 -8.19
N ARG A 56 4.44 -20.00 -7.95
CA ARG A 56 5.79 -20.17 -8.51
C ARG A 56 6.83 -20.11 -7.40
N VAL A 57 7.79 -21.01 -7.44
CA VAL A 57 8.97 -20.98 -6.57
C VAL A 57 10.15 -20.51 -7.42
N GLU A 58 10.55 -19.27 -7.23
CA GLU A 58 11.64 -18.64 -7.95
C GLU A 58 12.92 -18.76 -7.13
N ARG A 59 13.94 -19.43 -7.65
CA ARG A 59 15.24 -19.64 -6.96
C ARG A 59 16.24 -18.51 -7.20
N GLY A 60 15.89 -17.54 -8.05
CA GLY A 60 16.74 -16.41 -8.39
C GLY A 60 17.84 -16.72 -9.40
N THR A 61 18.64 -15.72 -9.73
CA THR A 61 19.75 -15.80 -10.70
C THR A 61 21.10 -16.09 -10.03
N GLY A 62 21.09 -16.75 -8.86
CA GLY A 62 22.29 -17.11 -8.11
C GLY A 62 22.58 -16.24 -6.88
N THR A 63 21.73 -15.27 -6.53
CA THR A 63 21.81 -14.57 -5.24
C THR A 63 20.73 -15.09 -4.29
N VAL A 64 21.06 -15.20 -2.99
CA VAL A 64 20.10 -15.67 -1.97
C VAL A 64 18.93 -14.70 -1.78
N GLY A 65 19.14 -13.41 -2.05
CA GLY A 65 18.09 -12.38 -1.95
C GLY A 65 17.01 -12.49 -3.03
N ASP A 66 17.29 -13.19 -4.13
CA ASP A 66 16.36 -13.36 -5.24
C ASP A 66 15.40 -14.53 -5.04
N GLN A 67 15.65 -15.42 -4.07
CA GLN A 67 14.77 -16.55 -3.79
C GLN A 67 13.44 -16.07 -3.19
N HIS A 68 12.33 -16.47 -3.81
CA HIS A 68 11.00 -16.14 -3.33
C HIS A 68 9.91 -17.13 -3.80
N ILE A 69 8.79 -17.15 -3.08
CA ILE A 69 7.54 -17.72 -3.56
C ILE A 69 6.68 -16.58 -4.10
N LEU A 70 6.12 -16.78 -5.29
CA LEU A 70 5.21 -15.86 -5.97
C LEU A 70 3.84 -16.52 -6.06
N LEU A 71 2.80 -15.80 -5.66
CA LEU A 71 1.41 -16.25 -5.68
C LEU A 71 0.57 -15.20 -6.40
N TYR A 72 -0.25 -15.64 -7.35
CA TYR A 72 -1.17 -14.76 -8.06
C TYR A 72 -2.61 -15.02 -7.60
N LEU A 73 -3.27 -13.99 -7.08
CA LEU A 73 -4.70 -14.02 -6.78
C LEU A 73 -5.44 -13.21 -7.85
N PHE A 74 -5.66 -13.83 -9.01
CA PHE A 74 -6.17 -13.14 -10.20
C PHE A 74 -7.55 -12.51 -9.98
N ASN A 75 -8.39 -13.09 -9.11
CA ASN A 75 -9.70 -12.53 -8.76
C ASN A 75 -9.62 -11.12 -8.13
N TYR A 76 -8.45 -10.74 -7.61
CA TYR A 76 -8.24 -9.46 -6.93
C TYR A 76 -7.13 -8.60 -7.58
N SER A 77 -6.57 -9.03 -8.71
CA SER A 77 -5.38 -8.42 -9.30
C SER A 77 -4.21 -8.30 -8.31
N VAL A 78 -4.07 -9.29 -7.40
CA VAL A 78 -3.08 -9.30 -6.33
C VAL A 78 -1.91 -10.22 -6.67
N VAL A 79 -0.71 -9.75 -6.38
CA VAL A 79 0.52 -10.53 -6.38
C VAL A 79 1.09 -10.54 -4.97
N VAL A 80 1.26 -11.74 -4.41
CA VAL A 80 1.95 -11.95 -3.14
C VAL A 80 3.35 -12.47 -3.44
N ARG A 81 4.36 -11.87 -2.81
CA ARG A 81 5.73 -12.33 -2.86
C ARG A 81 6.27 -12.56 -1.45
N VAL A 82 6.61 -13.80 -1.14
CA VAL A 82 7.26 -14.18 0.12
C VAL A 82 8.75 -14.31 -0.14
N ARG A 83 9.57 -13.43 0.47
CA ARG A 83 11.04 -13.42 0.38
C ARG A 83 11.65 -13.79 1.74
N VAL A 84 12.96 -14.01 1.79
CA VAL A 84 13.68 -14.23 3.07
C VAL A 84 13.69 -12.99 3.97
N GLU A 85 13.50 -11.79 3.45
CA GLU A 85 13.59 -10.54 4.25
C GLU A 85 12.24 -9.90 4.56
N ARG A 86 11.22 -10.22 3.75
CA ARG A 86 9.90 -9.59 3.84
C ARG A 86 8.84 -10.36 3.07
N ILE A 87 7.59 -10.04 3.36
CA ILE A 87 6.43 -10.38 2.55
C ILE A 87 6.00 -9.10 1.83
N GLU A 88 5.73 -9.18 0.52
CA GLU A 88 5.21 -8.09 -0.30
C GLU A 88 3.84 -8.51 -0.84
N VAL A 89 2.85 -7.63 -0.80
CA VAL A 89 1.55 -7.83 -1.45
C VAL A 89 1.25 -6.58 -2.28
N THR A 90 1.02 -6.75 -3.57
CA THR A 90 0.74 -5.64 -4.49
C THR A 90 -0.59 -5.88 -5.19
N CYS A 91 -1.45 -4.87 -5.22
CA CYS A 91 -2.68 -4.80 -6.00
C CYS A 91 -2.55 -3.59 -6.95
N SER A 92 -2.47 -3.84 -8.25
CA SER A 92 -2.23 -2.79 -9.25
C SER A 92 -3.50 -2.04 -9.67
N ASP A 93 -4.66 -2.57 -9.30
CA ASP A 93 -5.97 -1.99 -9.52
C ASP A 93 -6.88 -2.51 -8.40
N LEU A 94 -7.23 -1.64 -7.45
CA LEU A 94 -7.99 -1.95 -6.24
C LEU A 94 -9.40 -1.33 -6.32
N PRO A 95 -10.40 -2.05 -6.87
CA PRO A 95 -11.79 -1.64 -6.80
C PRO A 95 -12.27 -1.51 -5.37
N GLN A 96 -13.17 -0.55 -5.12
CA GLN A 96 -13.67 -0.24 -3.78
C GLN A 96 -14.36 -1.46 -3.14
N GLU A 97 -15.11 -2.22 -3.94
CA GLU A 97 -15.82 -3.44 -3.52
C GLU A 97 -14.88 -4.58 -3.11
N LEU A 98 -13.62 -4.55 -3.56
CA LEU A 98 -12.62 -5.58 -3.28
C LEU A 98 -11.71 -5.26 -2.09
N VAL A 99 -11.76 -4.04 -1.54
CA VAL A 99 -10.91 -3.60 -0.43
C VAL A 99 -10.97 -4.58 0.75
N ARG A 100 -12.17 -5.01 1.15
CA ARG A 100 -12.34 -5.93 2.28
C ARG A 100 -11.71 -7.30 2.01
N GLY A 101 -11.89 -7.84 0.81
CA GLY A 101 -11.31 -9.12 0.39
C GLY A 101 -9.79 -9.05 0.30
N PHE A 102 -9.27 -7.96 -0.26
CA PHE A 102 -7.83 -7.67 -0.29
C PHE A 102 -7.23 -7.63 1.12
N THR A 103 -7.83 -6.87 2.03
CA THR A 103 -7.37 -6.76 3.42
C THR A 103 -7.33 -8.13 4.11
N ALA A 104 -8.38 -8.94 3.94
CA ALA A 104 -8.44 -10.27 4.52
C ALA A 104 -7.35 -11.19 3.95
N ALA A 105 -7.11 -11.15 2.63
CA ALA A 105 -6.04 -11.91 1.99
C ALA A 105 -4.65 -11.51 2.53
N VAL A 106 -4.38 -10.21 2.70
CA VAL A 106 -3.11 -9.75 3.32
C VAL A 106 -2.92 -10.34 4.71
N LEU A 107 -3.94 -10.27 5.57
CA LEU A 107 -3.85 -10.82 6.93
C LEU A 107 -3.63 -12.33 6.91
N ASP A 108 -4.29 -13.05 6.00
CA ASP A 108 -4.16 -14.50 5.90
C ASP A 108 -2.80 -14.94 5.33
N VAL A 109 -2.15 -14.14 4.47
CA VAL A 109 -0.73 -14.34 4.14
C VAL A 109 0.14 -14.25 5.39
N LEU A 110 -0.04 -13.21 6.21
CA LEU A 110 0.77 -13.00 7.42
C LEU A 110 0.55 -14.14 8.43
N ARG A 111 -0.71 -14.53 8.64
CA ARG A 111 -1.08 -15.65 9.52
C ARG A 111 -0.51 -16.96 9.02
N SER A 112 -0.63 -17.25 7.73
CA SER A 112 -0.09 -18.46 7.11
C SER A 112 1.42 -18.61 7.36
N VAL A 113 2.19 -17.54 7.11
CA VAL A 113 3.65 -17.56 7.34
C VAL A 113 3.98 -17.75 8.82
N LYS A 114 3.26 -17.08 9.73
CA LYS A 114 3.41 -17.27 11.19
C LYS A 114 2.97 -18.66 11.66
N SER A 115 1.96 -19.27 11.05
CA SER A 115 1.52 -20.63 11.39
C SER A 115 2.55 -21.67 10.97
N TYR A 116 3.25 -21.46 9.86
CA TYR A 116 4.38 -22.30 9.45
C TYR A 116 5.61 -22.12 10.35
N ARG A 117 5.89 -20.88 10.80
CA ARG A 117 6.99 -20.56 11.72
C ARG A 117 6.49 -19.68 12.87
N SER A 118 6.08 -20.31 13.97
CA SER A 118 5.48 -19.63 15.13
C SER A 118 6.43 -18.68 15.87
N ASP A 119 7.74 -18.85 15.70
CA ASP A 119 8.80 -18.00 16.25
C ASP A 119 9.04 -16.73 15.42
N LEU A 120 8.42 -16.62 14.24
CA LEU A 120 8.63 -15.52 13.32
C LEU A 120 7.94 -14.23 13.83
N SER A 121 8.68 -13.13 13.81
CA SER A 121 8.18 -11.80 14.11
C SER A 121 8.38 -10.86 12.93
N PHE A 122 7.57 -9.81 12.88
CA PHE A 122 7.73 -8.71 11.93
C PHE A 122 8.35 -7.53 12.68
N ARG A 123 9.19 -6.76 11.99
CA ARG A 123 9.77 -5.51 12.48
C ARG A 123 8.94 -4.31 12.04
N THR A 124 8.49 -4.32 10.80
CA THR A 124 7.73 -3.20 10.22
C THR A 124 6.58 -3.67 9.36
N TYR A 125 5.55 -2.85 9.30
CA TYR A 125 4.51 -2.91 8.29
C TYR A 125 4.56 -1.63 7.47
N ALA A 126 4.65 -1.72 6.15
CA ALA A 126 4.61 -0.57 5.26
C ALA A 126 3.41 -0.68 4.32
N ILE A 127 2.67 0.41 4.13
CA ILE A 127 1.56 0.50 3.19
C ILE A 127 1.76 1.72 2.31
N VAL A 128 1.67 1.52 1.01
CA VAL A 128 1.57 2.57 -0.01
C VAL A 128 0.22 2.43 -0.67
N ILE A 129 -0.58 3.49 -0.66
CA ILE A 129 -1.85 3.58 -1.38
C ILE A 129 -1.71 4.71 -2.38
N GLY A 130 -1.89 4.41 -3.66
CA GLY A 130 -2.03 5.38 -4.74
C GLY A 130 -3.50 5.55 -5.10
N LEU A 131 -3.97 6.79 -5.14
CA LEU A 131 -5.33 7.15 -5.52
C LEU A 131 -5.27 8.09 -6.72
N HIS A 132 -5.94 7.74 -7.80
CA HIS A 132 -6.15 8.60 -8.95
C HIS A 132 -7.62 8.99 -9.00
N ALA A 133 -7.91 10.27 -8.80
CA ALA A 133 -9.26 10.75 -8.57
C ALA A 133 -9.58 12.01 -9.37
N LYS A 134 -10.86 12.20 -9.66
CA LYS A 134 -11.41 13.49 -10.08
C LYS A 134 -11.80 14.30 -8.85
N LEU A 135 -11.59 15.62 -8.91
CA LEU A 135 -12.06 16.55 -7.87
C LEU A 135 -13.44 17.06 -8.24
N GLU A 136 -14.42 16.87 -7.35
CA GLU A 136 -15.78 17.35 -7.60
C GLU A 136 -15.81 18.88 -7.59
N GLY A 137 -16.23 19.47 -8.72
CA GLY A 137 -16.42 20.92 -8.86
C GLY A 137 -15.15 21.76 -8.86
N HIS A 138 -13.94 21.16 -8.93
CA HIS A 138 -12.67 21.88 -8.83
C HIS A 138 -11.67 21.43 -9.91
N SER A 139 -10.83 22.36 -10.38
CA SER A 139 -9.70 22.03 -11.24
C SER A 139 -8.53 21.50 -10.41
N VAL A 140 -7.88 20.43 -10.87
CA VAL A 140 -6.70 19.84 -10.21
C VAL A 140 -5.55 20.85 -10.14
N ARG A 141 -5.38 21.64 -11.19
CA ARG A 141 -4.33 22.68 -11.24
C ARG A 141 -4.58 23.78 -10.21
N GLU A 142 -5.82 24.24 -10.08
CA GLU A 142 -6.22 25.25 -9.09
C GLU A 142 -6.06 24.72 -7.67
N TYR A 143 -6.40 23.45 -7.44
CA TYR A 143 -6.19 22.78 -6.17
C TYR A 143 -4.70 22.69 -5.81
N LEU A 144 -3.86 22.17 -6.73
CA LEU A 144 -2.43 21.99 -6.48
C LEU A 144 -1.66 23.31 -6.34
N ALA A 145 -2.09 24.36 -7.03
CA ALA A 145 -1.49 25.69 -6.92
C ALA A 145 -1.56 26.27 -5.49
N ARG A 146 -2.51 25.82 -4.65
CA ARG A 146 -2.62 26.24 -3.24
C ARG A 146 -1.41 25.82 -2.40
N PHE A 147 -0.68 24.79 -2.83
CA PHE A 147 0.50 24.29 -2.11
C PHE A 147 1.81 24.92 -2.61
N VAL A 148 1.79 25.71 -3.68
CA VAL A 148 2.99 26.31 -4.28
C VAL A 148 2.95 27.83 -4.12
N ALA A 149 3.71 28.35 -3.16
CA ALA A 149 3.82 29.79 -2.97
C ALA A 149 4.83 30.47 -3.92
N ASN A 150 5.93 29.78 -4.25
CA ASN A 150 7.06 30.35 -5.00
C ASN A 150 7.52 29.40 -6.11
N ALA A 151 6.78 29.36 -7.22
CA ALA A 151 7.17 28.57 -8.39
C ALA A 151 8.38 29.23 -9.09
N PRO A 152 9.45 28.48 -9.45
CA PRO A 152 10.56 29.04 -10.21
C PRO A 152 10.12 29.57 -11.57
N GLU A 153 10.60 30.77 -11.94
CA GLU A 153 10.31 31.42 -13.21
C GLU A 153 11.40 31.13 -14.26
N GLY A 154 11.10 31.39 -15.54
CA GLY A 154 12.08 31.28 -16.63
C GLY A 154 12.39 29.86 -17.11
N LEU A 155 11.67 28.83 -16.64
CA LEU A 155 11.88 27.42 -17.00
C LEU A 155 10.92 26.91 -18.11
N GLY A 156 10.15 27.81 -18.73
CA GLY A 156 9.09 27.47 -19.69
C GLY A 156 7.70 27.40 -19.07
N PRO A 157 6.66 27.02 -19.84
CA PRO A 157 5.29 26.95 -19.35
C PRO A 157 5.12 25.88 -18.27
N ALA A 158 4.50 26.25 -17.14
CA ALA A 158 4.16 25.29 -16.10
C ALA A 158 3.11 24.29 -16.60
N THR A 159 3.45 23.01 -16.60
CA THR A 159 2.57 21.90 -16.99
C THR A 159 1.81 21.29 -15.80
N GLY A 160 2.26 21.54 -14.57
CA GLY A 160 1.68 21.03 -13.34
C GLY A 160 2.39 21.55 -12.10
N SER A 161 1.93 21.10 -10.94
CA SER A 161 2.54 21.38 -9.64
C SER A 161 2.27 20.19 -8.74
N GLY A 162 3.24 19.80 -7.93
CA GLY A 162 3.09 18.71 -6.97
C GLY A 162 3.63 19.12 -5.61
N ALA A 163 3.13 18.45 -4.57
CA ALA A 163 3.58 18.62 -3.20
C ALA A 163 3.90 17.26 -2.59
N VAL A 164 4.97 17.20 -1.80
CA VAL A 164 5.34 16.03 -1.01
C VAL A 164 5.63 16.46 0.41
N PHE A 165 4.94 15.83 1.36
CA PHE A 165 5.08 16.09 2.79
C PHE A 165 5.68 14.87 3.46
N TYR A 166 6.75 15.06 4.23
CA TYR A 166 7.42 14.00 5.00
C TYR A 166 7.17 14.22 6.48
N PHE A 167 6.73 13.17 7.15
CA PHE A 167 6.43 13.19 8.58
C PHE A 167 7.27 12.12 9.27
N GLY A 168 7.87 12.50 10.41
CA GLY A 168 8.63 11.58 11.25
C GLY A 168 7.74 10.67 12.10
N THR A 169 8.34 10.10 13.13
CA THR A 169 7.68 9.20 14.08
C THR A 169 6.53 9.90 14.81
N GLU A 170 5.39 9.22 14.90
CA GLU A 170 4.22 9.64 15.69
C GLU A 170 3.51 8.37 16.21
N ALA A 171 3.36 8.25 17.53
CA ALA A 171 2.80 7.07 18.20
C ALA A 171 3.46 5.73 17.78
N ASP A 172 2.76 4.93 16.98
CA ASP A 172 3.16 3.62 16.46
C ASP A 172 3.74 3.67 15.03
N ARG A 173 3.58 4.81 14.34
CA ARG A 173 4.07 5.07 13.00
C ARG A 173 5.50 5.60 13.06
N LEU A 174 6.40 4.98 12.30
CA LEU A 174 7.81 5.33 12.20
C LEU A 174 8.07 6.46 11.20
N LEU A 175 7.33 6.48 10.10
CA LEU A 175 7.37 7.54 9.11
C LEU A 175 6.09 7.54 8.27
N SER A 176 5.78 8.68 7.67
CA SER A 176 4.80 8.75 6.59
C SER A 176 5.14 9.81 5.55
N THR A 177 4.64 9.60 4.34
CA THR A 177 4.74 10.54 3.23
C THR A 177 3.39 10.68 2.58
N VAL A 178 2.99 11.93 2.30
CA VAL A 178 1.81 12.22 1.49
C VAL A 178 2.27 13.00 0.27
N THR A 179 1.97 12.46 -0.92
CA THR A 179 2.23 13.11 -2.20
C THR A 179 0.92 13.50 -2.84
N ALA A 180 0.80 14.72 -3.36
CA ALA A 180 -0.29 15.17 -4.20
C ALA A 180 0.30 15.74 -5.50
N ASP A 181 -0.14 15.24 -6.65
CA ASP A 181 0.38 15.63 -7.97
C ASP A 181 -0.71 15.46 -9.05
N VAL A 182 -0.43 15.90 -10.27
CA VAL A 182 -1.28 15.60 -11.43
C VAL A 182 -1.21 14.11 -11.75
N SER A 183 -2.37 13.50 -11.99
CA SER A 183 -2.47 12.10 -12.36
C SER A 183 -1.96 11.88 -13.79
N ALA A 184 -1.00 10.98 -13.93
CA ALA A 184 -0.46 10.57 -15.24
C ALA A 184 -1.39 9.61 -16.00
N VAL A 185 -2.37 8.99 -15.34
CA VAL A 185 -3.22 7.93 -15.92
C VAL A 185 -4.70 8.31 -16.00
N VAL A 186 -5.13 9.33 -15.26
CA VAL A 186 -6.48 9.90 -15.33
C VAL A 186 -6.34 11.32 -15.84
N PRO A 187 -6.81 11.64 -17.07
CA PRO A 187 -6.78 13.00 -17.60
C PRO A 187 -7.41 13.98 -16.62
N ASP A 188 -6.81 15.14 -16.37
CA ASP A 188 -7.27 16.12 -15.36
C ASP A 188 -7.61 15.50 -13.99
N GLY A 189 -6.88 14.44 -13.60
CA GLY A 189 -7.03 13.76 -12.32
C GLY A 189 -5.99 14.24 -11.32
N LEU A 190 -6.33 14.17 -10.03
CA LEU A 190 -5.40 14.28 -8.92
C LEU A 190 -4.84 12.89 -8.63
N PHE A 191 -3.52 12.79 -8.52
CA PHE A 191 -2.85 11.64 -7.91
C PHE A 191 -2.51 11.97 -6.46
N VAL A 192 -3.00 11.15 -5.52
CA VAL A 192 -2.62 11.20 -4.12
C VAL A 192 -1.96 9.89 -3.74
N ARG A 193 -0.75 9.94 -3.19
CA ARG A 193 -0.08 8.76 -2.65
C ARG A 193 0.16 8.93 -1.17
N VAL A 194 -0.37 8.00 -0.38
CA VAL A 194 -0.12 7.91 1.06
C VAL A 194 0.79 6.73 1.31
N HIS A 195 1.95 6.98 1.88
CA HIS A 195 2.89 5.95 2.34
C HIS A 195 3.04 6.07 3.86
N ALA A 196 2.92 4.95 4.57
CA ALA A 196 3.12 4.90 6.00
C ALA A 196 3.85 3.62 6.39
N VAL A 197 4.72 3.73 7.40
CA VAL A 197 5.44 2.60 7.98
C VAL A 197 5.18 2.58 9.49
N TRP A 198 4.74 1.43 10.00
CA TRP A 198 4.49 1.19 11.41
C TRP A 198 5.52 0.23 12.01
N ASP A 199 5.76 0.41 13.31
CA ASP A 199 6.48 -0.56 14.14
C ASP A 199 5.56 -1.76 14.43
N ALA A 200 5.93 -2.94 13.92
CA ALA A 200 5.14 -4.16 14.08
C ALA A 200 5.15 -4.71 15.52
N GLY A 201 6.05 -4.22 16.39
CA GLY A 201 6.00 -4.47 17.82
C GLY A 201 4.96 -3.64 18.57
N ARG A 202 4.45 -2.57 17.95
CA ARG A 202 3.43 -1.66 18.52
C ARG A 202 2.05 -1.86 17.89
N VAL A 203 2.00 -2.19 16.60
CA VAL A 203 0.75 -2.50 15.87
C VAL A 203 0.64 -4.00 15.70
N VAL A 204 -0.31 -4.63 16.39
CA VAL A 204 -0.63 -6.05 16.16
C VAL A 204 -1.22 -6.20 14.76
N GLY A 205 -0.80 -7.24 14.02
CA GLY A 205 -1.18 -7.43 12.61
C GLY A 205 -2.69 -7.30 12.32
N ASP A 206 -3.56 -7.79 13.21
CA ASP A 206 -5.02 -7.69 13.02
C ASP A 206 -5.57 -6.27 13.20
N ALA A 207 -4.86 -5.38 13.91
CA ALA A 207 -5.22 -3.98 14.08
C ALA A 207 -4.71 -3.08 12.94
N LEU A 208 -3.77 -3.59 12.13
CA LEU A 208 -3.14 -2.82 11.05
C LEU A 208 -4.14 -2.25 10.03
N PRO A 209 -5.18 -2.97 9.57
CA PRO A 209 -6.10 -2.40 8.59
C PRO A 209 -6.85 -1.16 9.11
N MET A 210 -7.24 -1.17 10.39
CA MET A 210 -7.89 -0.04 11.03
C MET A 210 -6.93 1.15 11.17
N ALA A 211 -5.69 0.90 11.59
CA ALA A 211 -4.66 1.93 11.68
C ALA A 211 -4.37 2.56 10.31
N ALA A 212 -4.32 1.75 9.25
CA ALA A 212 -4.09 2.18 7.88
C ALA A 212 -5.25 3.02 7.33
N ASP A 213 -6.50 2.57 7.47
CA ASP A 213 -7.69 3.31 7.02
C ASP A 213 -7.83 4.65 7.79
N SER A 214 -7.65 4.62 9.12
CA SER A 214 -7.70 5.83 9.93
C SER A 214 -6.64 6.85 9.49
N PHE A 215 -5.41 6.39 9.23
CA PHE A 215 -4.34 7.28 8.77
C PHE A 215 -4.60 7.81 7.35
N LEU A 216 -5.10 6.98 6.44
CA LEU A 216 -5.47 7.40 5.10
C LEU A 216 -6.51 8.52 5.13
N ARG A 217 -7.58 8.35 5.93
CA ARG A 217 -8.62 9.36 6.10
C ARG A 217 -8.07 10.65 6.67
N GLN A 218 -7.29 10.56 7.76
CA GLN A 218 -6.64 11.73 8.36
C GLN A 218 -5.73 12.47 7.37
N ALA A 219 -4.94 11.74 6.59
CA ALA A 219 -4.05 12.32 5.58
C ALA A 219 -4.84 13.05 4.49
N LEU A 220 -5.91 12.46 3.98
CA LEU A 220 -6.77 13.09 2.98
C LEU A 220 -7.51 14.31 3.56
N GLU A 221 -8.08 14.20 4.75
CA GLU A 221 -8.76 15.30 5.43
C GLU A 221 -7.82 16.48 5.70
N SER A 222 -6.55 16.22 6.04
CA SER A 222 -5.53 17.27 6.23
C SER A 222 -5.20 18.04 4.94
N LEU A 223 -5.51 17.45 3.78
CA LEU A 223 -5.43 18.06 2.47
C LEU A 223 -6.75 18.70 2.02
N GLY A 224 -7.80 18.66 2.86
CA GLY A 224 -9.15 19.10 2.49
C GLY A 224 -9.84 18.16 1.51
N LEU A 225 -9.45 16.89 1.48
CA LEU A 225 -10.01 15.85 0.60
C LEU A 225 -10.86 14.85 1.40
N GLN A 226 -11.91 14.34 0.78
CA GLN A 226 -12.77 13.31 1.38
C GLN A 226 -12.95 12.12 0.45
N LEU A 227 -12.79 10.90 0.98
CA LEU A 227 -13.17 9.67 0.28
C LEU A 227 -14.70 9.60 0.08
N PRO A 228 -15.18 8.97 -1.00
CA PRO A 228 -16.61 8.68 -1.14
C PRO A 228 -17.07 7.79 0.01
N VAL A 229 -18.29 8.06 0.50
CA VAL A 229 -18.96 7.27 1.55
C VAL A 229 -19.42 5.94 0.98
#